data_AF-A0A7S9LUP9-F1
#
_entry.id   AF-A0A7S9LUP9-F1
#
_cell.length_a   1.000
_cell.length_b   1.000
_cell.length_c   1.000
_cell.angle_alpha   90.00
_cell.angle_beta   90.00
_cell.angle_gamma   90.00
#
_symmetry.space_group_name_H-M   'P 1'
#
loop_
_entity.id
_entity.type
_entity.pdbx_description
1 polymer ?
#
loop_
_entity_poly.entity_id
_entity_poly.type
_entity_poly.pdbx_seq_one_letter_code
_entity_poly.pdbx_strand_id
1 'polypeptide(L)'
;MNKAVTDGITLMPPAFIEGLENWSRVDGRPGDASYDGAADAALVTADADFGDCLEIFKTESVLKLRWFGLTAVPPGCYLRVTARVKLVGGNRPSVRIGASAEDATGTPVTTVPAFGPEVFLENYGVPYEVTAIVGVGNRSGVDMVWGTAATAGHLGLDLVGDNNCSVRIEDIRIEDVTSVFHRTMMDWVDVRDYGAIGDGVTDDADAF
;
A
#
# COMPACT_ATOMS: atom_id res chain seq x y z
N MET A 1 -14.85 -4.13 -11.11
CA MET A 1 -14.66 -3.82 -9.68
C MET A 1 -15.30 -4.95 -8.88
N ASN A 2 -14.51 -5.94 -8.46
CA ASN A 2 -14.98 -7.08 -7.66
C ASN A 2 -14.93 -6.66 -6.18
N LYS A 3 -16.09 -6.36 -5.60
CA LYS A 3 -16.24 -5.58 -4.38
C LYS A 3 -16.98 -6.37 -3.30
N ALA A 4 -16.54 -7.60 -3.01
CA ALA A 4 -17.23 -8.46 -2.04
C ALA A 4 -16.69 -8.35 -0.61
N VAL A 5 -15.39 -8.06 -0.43
CA VAL A 5 -14.73 -8.02 0.91
C VAL A 5 -14.52 -6.59 1.42
N THR A 6 -14.37 -5.62 0.52
CA THR A 6 -14.08 -4.21 0.86
C THR A 6 -15.27 -3.27 0.66
N ASP A 7 -16.50 -3.80 0.51
CA ASP A 7 -17.67 -2.95 0.36
C ASP A 7 -17.91 -2.11 1.62
N GLY A 8 -18.08 -0.80 1.43
CA GLY A 8 -18.16 0.18 2.52
C GLY A 8 -16.82 0.61 3.16
N ILE A 9 -15.67 0.07 2.72
CA ILE A 9 -14.35 0.51 3.19
C ILE A 9 -13.85 1.67 2.32
N THR A 10 -13.46 2.78 2.95
CA THR A 10 -12.74 3.87 2.27
C THR A 10 -11.28 3.43 2.07
N LEU A 11 -10.93 3.04 0.85
CA LEU A 11 -9.57 2.65 0.51
C LEU A 11 -8.74 3.83 0.02
N MET A 12 -9.31 4.71 -0.80
CA MET A 12 -8.56 5.80 -1.41
C MET A 12 -8.23 6.90 -0.40
N PRO A 13 -6.93 7.16 -0.12
CA PRO A 13 -6.53 8.35 0.61
C PRO A 13 -6.98 9.63 -0.14
N PRO A 14 -7.21 10.74 0.57
CA PRO A 14 -7.40 12.04 -0.06
C PRO A 14 -6.14 12.43 -0.83
N ALA A 15 -6.32 13.15 -1.94
CA ALA A 15 -5.18 13.71 -2.67
C ALA A 15 -4.39 14.67 -1.77
N PHE A 16 -3.08 14.82 -1.98
CA PHE A 16 -2.26 15.72 -1.16
C PHE A 16 -2.77 17.17 -1.23
N ILE A 17 -3.27 17.60 -2.40
CA ILE A 17 -3.83 18.94 -2.63
C ILE A 17 -5.07 19.23 -1.79
N GLU A 18 -5.75 18.20 -1.27
CA GLU A 18 -6.90 18.36 -0.37
C GLU A 18 -6.50 18.71 1.06
N GLY A 19 -5.20 18.68 1.39
CA GLY A 19 -4.68 19.16 2.66
C GLY A 19 -3.70 18.20 3.33
N LEU A 20 -2.58 18.75 3.81
CA LEU A 20 -1.52 17.98 4.49
C LEU A 20 -1.87 17.64 5.95
N GLU A 21 -2.99 18.15 6.47
CA GLU A 21 -3.56 17.73 7.75
C GLU A 21 -4.03 16.28 7.73
N ASN A 22 -4.30 15.72 6.55
CA ASN A 22 -4.66 14.31 6.36
C ASN A 22 -3.45 13.36 6.36
N TRP A 23 -2.24 13.91 6.45
CA TRP A 23 -0.99 13.19 6.29
C TRP A 23 -0.11 13.33 7.53
N SER A 24 0.11 12.22 8.22
CA SER A 24 0.95 12.11 9.42
C SER A 24 2.43 11.95 9.07
N ARG A 25 3.26 12.53 9.94
CA ARG A 25 4.72 12.41 9.95
C ARG A 25 5.23 11.25 10.82
N VAL A 26 4.31 10.51 11.45
CA VAL A 26 4.63 9.45 12.42
C VAL A 26 3.92 8.16 12.00
N ASP A 27 2.98 7.64 12.79
CA ASP A 27 2.35 6.34 12.57
C ASP A 27 0.90 6.47 12.05
N GLY A 28 0.43 7.69 11.79
CA GLY A 28 -0.96 7.94 11.33
C GLY A 28 -1.99 7.92 12.45
N ARG A 29 -1.57 7.84 13.71
CA ARG A 29 -2.47 7.65 14.85
C ARG A 29 -3.04 8.97 15.37
N PRO A 30 -4.18 8.94 16.08
CA PRO A 30 -4.71 10.13 16.74
C PRO A 30 -3.67 10.80 17.65
N GLY A 31 -3.41 12.08 17.41
CA GLY A 31 -2.42 12.87 18.16
C GLY A 31 -1.02 12.92 17.54
N ASP A 32 -0.75 12.13 16.50
CA ASP A 32 0.49 12.25 15.74
C ASP A 32 0.56 13.60 15.00
N ALA A 33 1.77 14.13 14.86
CA ALA A 33 2.00 15.35 14.10
C ALA A 33 1.64 15.14 12.61
N SER A 34 0.96 16.12 12.01
CA SER A 34 0.68 16.17 10.58
C SER A 34 1.76 16.90 9.79
N TYR A 35 1.71 16.79 8.47
CA TYR A 35 2.52 17.60 7.53
C TYR A 35 1.94 19.00 7.30
N ASP A 36 0.77 19.32 7.87
CA ASP A 36 0.21 20.67 7.80
C ASP A 36 1.12 21.68 8.51
N GLY A 37 1.48 22.75 7.79
CA GLY A 37 2.43 23.76 8.24
C GLY A 37 3.87 23.27 8.47
N ALA A 38 4.21 22.03 8.09
CA ALA A 38 5.56 21.51 8.25
C ALA A 38 6.54 22.22 7.30
N ALA A 39 7.66 22.73 7.82
CA ALA A 39 8.62 23.51 7.04
C ALA A 39 9.37 22.68 5.98
N ASP A 40 9.36 21.36 6.12
CA ASP A 40 9.98 20.37 5.24
C ASP A 40 9.00 19.74 4.23
N ALA A 41 7.78 20.27 4.11
CA ALA A 41 6.79 19.80 3.14
C ALA A 41 6.08 20.96 2.43
N ALA A 42 5.77 20.78 1.16
CA ALA A 42 5.03 21.76 0.36
C ALA A 42 4.18 21.08 -0.71
N LEU A 43 3.03 21.68 -1.01
CA LEU A 43 2.22 21.30 -2.17
C LEU A 43 2.77 21.96 -3.42
N VAL A 44 3.01 21.15 -4.45
CA VAL A 44 3.47 21.59 -5.76
C VAL A 44 2.35 21.35 -6.75
N THR A 45 2.03 22.38 -7.54
CA THR A 45 1.02 22.29 -8.61
C THR A 45 1.71 22.22 -9.97
N ALA A 46 1.04 21.61 -10.94
CA ALA A 46 1.49 21.51 -12.34
C ALA A 46 2.92 20.91 -12.51
N ASP A 47 3.29 19.94 -11.69
CA ASP A 47 4.44 19.09 -11.95
C ASP A 47 4.24 18.32 -13.27
N ALA A 48 5.29 18.22 -14.08
CA ALA A 48 5.19 17.65 -15.42
C ALA A 48 4.81 16.15 -15.45
N ASP A 49 5.10 15.41 -14.39
CA ASP A 49 4.84 13.97 -14.29
C ASP A 49 3.63 13.65 -13.42
N PHE A 50 3.36 14.48 -12.41
CA PHE A 50 2.39 14.20 -11.35
C PHE A 50 1.21 15.18 -11.31
N GLY A 51 1.27 16.32 -12.00
CA GLY A 51 0.29 17.39 -11.81
C GLY A 51 0.40 17.99 -10.40
N ASP A 52 -0.65 17.87 -9.59
CA ASP A 52 -0.61 18.30 -8.20
C ASP A 52 0.01 17.19 -7.34
N CYS A 53 1.02 17.53 -6.54
CA CYS A 53 1.80 16.54 -5.79
C CYS A 53 2.41 17.13 -4.52
N LEU A 54 2.93 16.25 -3.66
CA LEU A 54 3.63 16.62 -2.44
C LEU A 54 5.15 16.66 -2.71
N GLU A 55 5.82 17.74 -2.31
CA GLU A 55 7.29 17.81 -2.22
C GLU A 55 7.72 17.77 -0.74
N ILE A 56 8.60 16.84 -0.39
CA ILE A 56 9.19 16.69 0.95
C ILE A 56 10.70 16.85 0.88
N PHE A 57 11.25 17.60 1.83
CA PHE A 57 12.68 17.66 2.10
C PHE A 57 13.06 16.68 3.22
N LYS A 58 13.75 15.59 2.88
CA LYS A 58 14.10 14.52 3.82
C LYS A 58 15.23 14.93 4.77
N THR A 59 14.98 14.84 6.07
CA THR A 59 15.93 15.17 7.14
C THR A 59 16.16 14.06 8.17
N GLU A 60 15.32 13.03 8.18
CA GLU A 60 15.35 11.93 9.15
C GLU A 60 15.76 10.62 8.48
N SER A 61 16.47 9.73 9.19
CA SER A 61 16.94 8.45 8.64
C SER A 61 15.80 7.60 8.04
N VAL A 62 14.65 7.57 8.73
CA VAL A 62 13.37 7.06 8.23
C VAL A 62 12.36 8.17 8.39
N LEU A 63 11.99 8.81 7.28
CA LEU A 63 10.92 9.80 7.25
C LEU A 63 9.64 9.07 6.86
N LYS A 64 8.62 9.15 7.71
CA LYS A 64 7.33 8.48 7.51
C LYS A 64 6.30 9.44 6.94
N LEU A 65 5.57 9.00 5.93
CA LEU A 65 4.36 9.62 5.43
C LEU A 65 3.24 8.61 5.57
N ARG A 66 2.25 8.89 6.41
CA ARG A 66 1.12 7.99 6.70
C ARG A 66 -0.20 8.73 6.50
N TRP A 67 -1.16 8.10 5.86
CA TRP A 67 -2.52 8.62 5.87
C TRP A 67 -3.14 8.42 7.26
N PHE A 68 -3.78 9.46 7.83
CA PHE A 68 -4.51 9.33 9.10
C PHE A 68 -5.73 8.39 9.01
N GLY A 69 -6.21 8.09 7.80
CA GLY A 69 -7.26 7.11 7.61
C GLY A 69 -6.82 5.72 8.07
N LEU A 70 -7.65 5.08 8.88
CA LEU A 70 -7.44 3.71 9.32
C LEU A 70 -8.04 2.76 8.29
N THR A 71 -7.19 2.05 7.56
CA THR A 71 -7.63 1.15 6.48
C THR A 71 -7.87 -0.24 7.05
N ALA A 72 -9.11 -0.73 6.97
CA ALA A 72 -9.46 -2.07 7.42
C ALA A 72 -8.92 -3.16 6.47
N VAL A 73 -8.32 -4.20 7.03
CA VAL A 73 -7.76 -5.36 6.34
C VAL A 73 -8.38 -6.63 6.93
N PRO A 74 -9.68 -6.89 6.67
CA PRO A 74 -10.35 -8.06 7.22
C PRO A 74 -9.79 -9.37 6.63
N PRO A 75 -10.04 -10.52 7.27
CA PRO A 75 -9.69 -11.83 6.72
C PRO A 75 -10.12 -12.00 5.26
N GLY A 76 -9.19 -12.42 4.41
CA GLY A 76 -9.41 -12.59 2.98
C GLY A 76 -9.18 -11.32 2.15
N CYS A 77 -8.89 -10.17 2.76
CA CYS A 77 -8.56 -8.93 2.05
C CYS A 77 -7.08 -8.85 1.68
N TYR A 78 -6.80 -8.38 0.47
CA TYR A 78 -5.47 -8.01 -0.01
C TYR A 78 -5.52 -6.62 -0.64
N LEU A 79 -4.72 -5.71 -0.10
CA LEU A 79 -4.66 -4.33 -0.55
C LEU A 79 -3.31 -4.04 -1.17
N ARG A 80 -3.30 -3.50 -2.39
CA ARG A 80 -2.08 -2.95 -3.00
C ARG A 80 -2.02 -1.47 -2.70
N VAL A 81 -0.93 -1.04 -2.09
CA VAL A 81 -0.58 0.37 -1.95
C VAL A 81 0.42 0.71 -3.05
N THR A 82 0.16 1.78 -3.79
CA THR A 82 1.02 2.25 -4.88
C THR A 82 1.27 3.74 -4.75
N ALA A 83 2.51 4.16 -4.96
CA ALA A 83 2.89 5.56 -5.09
C ALA A 83 3.93 5.73 -6.21
N ARG A 84 3.92 6.88 -6.88
CA ARG A 84 5.00 7.27 -7.78
C ARG A 84 5.80 8.39 -7.15
N VAL A 85 7.12 8.25 -7.17
CA VAL A 85 8.04 9.10 -6.43
C VAL A 85 9.21 9.47 -7.32
N LYS A 86 9.64 10.73 -7.28
CA LYS A 86 10.84 11.18 -8.01
C LYS A 86 11.75 12.03 -7.14
N LEU A 87 13.05 11.81 -7.29
CA LEU A 87 14.07 12.62 -6.64
C LEU A 87 14.23 13.93 -7.41
N VAL A 88 14.07 15.07 -6.73
CA VAL A 88 14.21 16.40 -7.35
C VAL A 88 15.64 16.90 -7.21
N GLY A 89 16.27 16.69 -6.04
CA GLY A 89 17.64 17.13 -5.81
C GLY A 89 18.22 16.64 -4.48
N GLY A 90 19.53 16.81 -4.29
CA GLY A 90 20.25 16.38 -3.09
C GLY A 90 20.71 14.92 -3.14
N ASN A 91 20.91 14.30 -1.97
CA ASN A 91 21.37 12.91 -1.88
C ASN A 91 20.32 11.89 -2.37
N ARG A 92 20.67 10.61 -2.47
CA ARG A 92 19.80 9.56 -3.05
C ARG A 92 19.24 8.64 -1.96
N PRO A 93 17.96 8.80 -1.57
CA PRO A 93 17.31 7.90 -0.64
C PRO A 93 16.74 6.68 -1.37
N SER A 94 16.27 5.71 -0.59
CA SER A 94 15.33 4.69 -1.05
C SER A 94 13.92 5.01 -0.57
N VAL A 95 12.93 4.45 -1.24
CA VAL A 95 11.51 4.57 -0.91
C VAL A 95 10.90 3.19 -0.78
N ARG A 96 9.96 3.01 0.15
CA ARG A 96 9.16 1.79 0.30
C ARG A 96 7.76 2.13 0.75
N ILE A 97 6.79 1.26 0.46
CA ILE A 97 5.50 1.33 1.14
C ILE A 97 5.73 1.00 2.61
N GLY A 98 5.15 1.82 3.48
CA GLY A 98 5.22 1.66 4.92
C GLY A 98 3.83 1.71 5.55
N ALA A 99 3.69 1.07 6.70
CA ALA A 99 2.43 1.01 7.42
C ALA A 99 2.62 0.89 8.93
N SER A 100 1.57 1.25 9.66
CA SER A 100 1.45 1.07 11.10
C SER A 100 0.19 0.27 11.37
N ALA A 101 0.37 -0.99 11.77
CA ALA A 101 -0.70 -1.97 11.90
C ALA A 101 -1.35 -1.91 13.29
N GLU A 102 -2.67 -2.13 13.35
CA GLU A 102 -3.45 -2.17 14.59
C GLU A 102 -4.32 -3.44 14.66
N ASP A 103 -4.51 -3.97 15.87
CA ASP A 103 -5.46 -5.03 16.16
C ASP A 103 -6.90 -4.50 16.27
N ALA A 104 -7.85 -5.40 16.52
CA ALA A 104 -9.28 -5.06 16.61
C ALA A 104 -9.61 -4.13 17.80
N THR A 105 -8.69 -3.93 18.73
CA THR A 105 -8.82 -3.01 19.88
C THR A 105 -8.19 -1.65 19.63
N GLY A 106 -7.56 -1.44 18.47
CA GLY A 106 -6.77 -0.25 18.15
C GLY A 106 -5.39 -0.26 18.81
N THR A 107 -4.88 -1.43 19.20
CA THR A 107 -3.53 -1.55 19.77
C THR A 107 -2.51 -1.80 18.64
N PRO A 108 -1.36 -1.11 18.63
CA PRO A 108 -0.33 -1.36 17.62
C PRO A 108 0.18 -2.81 17.61
N VAL A 109 0.31 -3.37 16.43
CA VAL A 109 0.86 -4.71 16.19
C VAL A 109 2.23 -4.56 15.55
N THR A 110 3.29 -4.73 16.33
CA THR A 110 4.69 -4.58 15.85
C THR A 110 5.34 -5.89 15.43
N THR A 111 4.62 -7.01 15.56
CA THR A 111 5.10 -8.35 15.22
C THR A 111 4.90 -8.70 13.74
N VAL A 112 4.19 -7.85 12.99
CA VAL A 112 3.94 -8.02 11.55
C VAL A 112 4.89 -7.13 10.73
N PRO A 113 5.19 -7.48 9.47
CA PRO A 113 5.97 -6.63 8.60
C PRO A 113 5.33 -5.25 8.43
N ALA A 114 6.08 -4.20 8.76
CA ALA A 114 5.62 -2.81 8.70
C ALA A 114 5.92 -2.12 7.36
N PHE A 115 6.66 -2.77 6.46
CA PHE A 115 7.06 -2.18 5.19
C PHE A 115 7.27 -3.26 4.13
N GLY A 116 7.14 -2.85 2.86
CA GLY A 116 7.41 -3.67 1.69
C GLY A 116 8.84 -3.50 1.15
N PRO A 117 9.09 -3.96 -0.10
CA PRO A 117 10.40 -3.82 -0.76
C PRO A 117 10.82 -2.36 -0.95
N GLU A 118 12.13 -2.13 -0.96
CA GLU A 118 12.71 -0.81 -1.17
C GLU A 118 13.09 -0.56 -2.64
N VAL A 119 12.85 0.65 -3.10
CA VAL A 119 13.22 1.15 -4.43
C VAL A 119 14.22 2.29 -4.27
N PHE A 120 15.41 2.14 -4.84
CA PHE A 120 16.45 3.17 -4.78
C PHE A 120 16.23 4.26 -5.84
N LEU A 121 16.22 5.53 -5.42
CA LEU A 121 16.03 6.68 -6.33
C LEU A 121 17.36 7.11 -6.95
N GLU A 122 17.76 6.40 -8.01
CA GLU A 122 19.06 6.62 -8.65
C GLU A 122 19.12 7.93 -9.47
N ASN A 123 18.06 8.26 -10.19
CA ASN A 123 18.05 9.34 -11.17
C ASN A 123 17.15 10.51 -10.75
N TYR A 124 17.62 11.73 -10.97
CA TYR A 124 16.84 12.94 -10.74
C TYR A 124 15.75 13.10 -11.81
N GLY A 125 14.57 13.57 -11.40
CA GLY A 125 13.45 13.86 -12.29
C GLY A 125 12.82 12.62 -12.95
N VAL A 126 13.23 11.41 -12.57
CA VAL A 126 12.65 10.16 -13.08
C VAL A 126 11.61 9.65 -12.09
N PRO A 127 10.35 9.41 -12.52
CA PRO A 127 9.35 8.76 -11.70
C PRO A 127 9.67 7.28 -11.47
N TYR A 128 9.72 6.86 -10.20
CA TYR A 128 9.81 5.48 -9.76
C TYR A 128 8.46 5.05 -9.18
N GLU A 129 7.95 3.89 -9.61
CA GLU A 129 6.77 3.27 -8.99
C GLU A 129 7.22 2.42 -7.79
N VAL A 130 6.52 2.60 -6.67
CA VAL A 130 6.73 1.85 -5.43
C VAL A 130 5.41 1.20 -5.06
N THR A 131 5.43 -0.12 -4.88
CA THR A 131 4.24 -0.92 -4.59
C THR A 131 4.52 -1.89 -3.47
N ALA A 132 3.50 -2.18 -2.66
CA ALA A 132 3.48 -3.34 -1.79
C ALA A 132 2.05 -3.86 -1.62
N ILE A 133 1.92 -5.19 -1.47
CA ILE A 133 0.66 -5.84 -1.13
C ILE A 133 0.63 -6.19 0.36
N VAL A 134 -0.35 -5.64 1.05
CA VAL A 134 -0.69 -5.96 2.44
C VAL A 134 -1.81 -6.98 2.44
N GLY A 135 -1.68 -8.04 3.23
CA GLY A 135 -2.73 -9.05 3.31
C GLY A 135 -2.58 -9.98 4.51
N VAL A 136 -3.66 -10.71 4.77
CA VAL A 136 -3.74 -11.60 5.94
C VAL A 136 -2.93 -12.88 5.73
N GLY A 137 -2.95 -13.47 4.54
CA GLY A 137 -2.31 -14.76 4.29
C GLY A 137 -0.94 -14.65 3.64
N ASN A 138 -0.05 -15.58 3.99
CA ASN A 138 1.23 -15.76 3.31
C ASN A 138 0.98 -16.37 1.92
N ARG A 139 0.94 -15.52 0.89
CA ARG A 139 0.76 -15.91 -0.51
C ARG A 139 1.88 -15.32 -1.35
N SER A 140 2.22 -15.99 -2.45
CA SER A 140 3.21 -15.47 -3.39
C SER A 140 2.77 -14.09 -3.90
N GLY A 141 3.65 -13.10 -3.78
CA GLY A 141 3.38 -11.70 -4.14
C GLY A 141 2.78 -10.85 -3.02
N VAL A 142 2.55 -11.38 -1.81
CA VAL A 142 2.19 -10.58 -0.63
C VAL A 142 3.48 -10.16 0.08
N ASP A 143 3.70 -8.85 0.17
CA ASP A 143 4.91 -8.27 0.75
C ASP A 143 4.81 -8.14 2.27
N MET A 144 3.64 -7.73 2.75
CA MET A 144 3.37 -7.48 4.16
C MET A 144 2.29 -8.43 4.67
N VAL A 145 2.73 -9.60 5.13
CA VAL A 145 1.85 -10.64 5.67
C VAL A 145 1.49 -10.31 7.12
N TRP A 146 0.27 -9.84 7.33
CA TRP A 146 -0.21 -9.36 8.63
C TRP A 146 -0.89 -10.42 9.49
N GLY A 147 -1.23 -11.57 8.91
CA GLY A 147 -1.96 -12.60 9.65
C GLY A 147 -3.31 -12.07 10.15
N THR A 148 -3.83 -12.71 11.20
CA THR A 148 -5.07 -12.30 11.86
C THR A 148 -4.84 -11.38 13.06
N ALA A 149 -3.58 -11.06 13.38
CA ALA A 149 -3.23 -10.21 14.52
C ALA A 149 -3.53 -8.74 14.23
N ALA A 150 -3.18 -8.27 13.03
CA ALA A 150 -3.50 -6.93 12.57
C ALA A 150 -4.77 -6.97 11.71
N THR A 151 -5.76 -6.15 12.08
CA THR A 151 -7.06 -6.07 11.41
C THR A 151 -7.25 -4.77 10.64
N ALA A 152 -6.39 -3.79 10.88
CA ALA A 152 -6.37 -2.52 10.18
C ALA A 152 -4.97 -1.91 10.22
N GLY A 153 -4.76 -0.83 9.49
CA GLY A 153 -3.55 -0.02 9.66
C GLY A 153 -3.58 1.30 8.91
N HIS A 154 -2.68 2.18 9.31
CA HIS A 154 -2.38 3.43 8.63
C HIS A 154 -1.35 3.13 7.53
N LEU A 155 -1.70 3.42 6.29
CA LEU A 155 -0.91 3.07 5.11
C LEU A 155 -0.29 4.32 4.50
N GLY A 156 0.90 4.16 3.92
CA GLY A 156 1.61 5.25 3.23
C GLY A 156 2.99 4.80 2.74
N LEU A 157 3.99 5.66 2.88
CA LEU A 157 5.35 5.38 2.43
C LEU A 157 6.42 5.84 3.42
N ASP A 158 7.60 5.23 3.33
CA ASP A 158 8.81 5.67 4.03
C ASP A 158 9.83 6.14 3.00
N LEU A 159 10.51 7.25 3.30
CA LEU A 159 11.79 7.58 2.69
C LEU A 159 12.90 7.13 3.65
N VAL A 160 13.85 6.31 3.18
CA VAL A 160 14.92 5.72 4.00
C VAL A 160 16.31 6.01 3.42
N GLY A 161 17.34 5.89 4.24
CA GLY A 161 18.72 6.13 3.81
C GLY A 161 19.10 7.61 3.87
N ASP A 162 19.82 8.08 2.84
CA ASP A 162 20.46 9.40 2.85
C ASP A 162 19.50 10.57 3.04
N ASN A 163 19.89 11.51 3.91
CA ASN A 163 19.17 12.76 4.17
C ASN A 163 19.68 13.90 3.27
N ASN A 164 19.05 15.08 3.40
CA ASN A 164 19.35 16.29 2.63
C ASN A 164 19.01 16.13 1.14
N CYS A 165 17.79 15.68 0.86
CA CYS A 165 17.26 15.57 -0.49
C CYS A 165 15.81 16.03 -0.56
N SER A 166 15.40 16.52 -1.74
CA SER A 166 14.00 16.86 -2.03
C SER A 166 13.40 15.80 -2.93
N VAL A 167 12.20 15.33 -2.57
CA VAL A 167 11.49 14.24 -3.24
C VAL A 167 10.05 14.69 -3.52
N ARG A 168 9.56 14.46 -4.73
CA ARG A 168 8.16 14.64 -5.10
C ARG A 168 7.42 13.32 -5.15
N ILE A 169 6.19 13.32 -4.65
CA ILE A 169 5.37 12.14 -4.43
C ILE A 169 3.99 12.42 -5.03
N GLU A 170 3.58 11.60 -6.00
CA GLU A 170 2.20 11.56 -6.50
C GLU A 170 1.26 10.93 -5.46
N ASP A 171 -0.01 11.32 -5.48
CA ASP A 171 -1.04 10.80 -4.58
C ASP A 171 -0.99 9.28 -4.43
N ILE A 172 -1.01 8.82 -3.17
CA ILE A 172 -0.95 7.39 -2.85
C ILE A 172 -2.29 6.75 -3.19
N ARG A 173 -2.25 5.59 -3.86
CA ARG A 173 -3.42 4.80 -4.21
C ARG A 173 -3.44 3.51 -3.42
N ILE A 174 -4.63 3.12 -2.96
CA ILE A 174 -4.85 1.85 -2.26
C ILE A 174 -5.99 1.12 -2.97
N GLU A 175 -5.71 -0.08 -3.47
CA GLU A 175 -6.63 -0.85 -4.29
C GLU A 175 -6.88 -2.23 -3.69
N ASP A 176 -8.13 -2.70 -3.75
CA ASP A 176 -8.45 -4.09 -3.45
C ASP A 176 -7.99 -5.00 -4.60
N VAL A 177 -7.01 -5.83 -4.30
CA VAL A 177 -6.39 -6.79 -5.24
C VAL A 177 -6.67 -8.23 -4.84
N THR A 178 -7.64 -8.45 -3.95
CA THR A 178 -8.07 -9.78 -3.48
C THR A 178 -8.38 -10.73 -4.63
N SER A 179 -8.96 -10.20 -5.72
CA SER A 179 -9.27 -10.98 -6.93
C SER A 179 -8.07 -11.68 -7.58
N VAL A 180 -6.86 -11.11 -7.44
CA VAL A 180 -5.62 -11.72 -7.94
C VAL A 180 -5.34 -13.05 -7.22
N PHE A 181 -5.75 -13.16 -5.96
CA PHE A 181 -5.48 -14.31 -5.13
C PHE A 181 -6.60 -15.36 -5.16
N HIS A 182 -7.75 -15.10 -5.80
CA HIS A 182 -8.91 -16.01 -5.82
C HIS A 182 -8.54 -17.46 -6.19
N ARG A 183 -7.72 -17.65 -7.24
CA ARG A 183 -7.25 -18.97 -7.71
C ARG A 183 -6.41 -19.74 -6.69
N THR A 184 -5.82 -19.03 -5.72
CA THR A 184 -4.95 -19.59 -4.65
C THR A 184 -5.61 -19.53 -3.28
N MET A 185 -6.86 -19.07 -3.20
CA MET A 185 -7.63 -19.01 -1.95
C MET A 185 -8.58 -20.19 -1.78
N MET A 186 -8.86 -20.91 -2.85
CA MET A 186 -9.73 -22.07 -2.86
C MET A 186 -8.96 -23.26 -3.41
N ASP A 187 -9.12 -24.41 -2.79
CA ASP A 187 -8.74 -25.67 -3.42
C ASP A 187 -9.80 -26.00 -4.46
N TRP A 188 -9.42 -25.99 -5.72
CA TRP A 188 -10.30 -26.26 -6.84
C TRP A 188 -9.59 -27.14 -7.84
N VAL A 189 -10.36 -28.09 -8.36
CA VAL A 189 -9.95 -29.03 -9.40
C VAL A 189 -10.97 -28.87 -10.50
N ASP A 190 -10.54 -28.47 -11.70
CA ASP A 190 -11.44 -28.44 -12.85
C ASP A 190 -11.53 -29.85 -13.41
N VAL A 191 -12.64 -30.52 -13.15
CA VAL A 191 -12.90 -31.90 -13.63
C VAL A 191 -12.82 -32.01 -15.15
N ARG A 192 -12.96 -30.91 -15.91
CA ARG A 192 -12.74 -30.92 -17.36
C ARG A 192 -11.28 -31.15 -17.74
N ASP A 193 -10.34 -30.69 -16.90
CA ASP A 193 -8.91 -31.01 -17.07
C ASP A 193 -8.63 -32.51 -16.87
N TYR A 194 -9.56 -33.22 -16.20
CA TYR A 194 -9.53 -34.67 -15.97
C TYR A 194 -10.47 -35.44 -16.92
N GLY A 195 -11.02 -34.78 -17.95
CA GLY A 195 -11.77 -35.43 -19.02
C GLY A 195 -13.29 -35.37 -18.91
N ALA A 196 -13.85 -34.70 -17.90
CA ALA A 196 -15.30 -34.52 -17.80
C ALA A 196 -15.86 -33.69 -18.97
N ILE A 197 -16.97 -34.13 -19.56
CA ILE A 197 -17.64 -33.46 -20.69
C ILE A 197 -18.90 -32.71 -20.22
N GLY A 198 -19.71 -33.32 -19.36
CA GLY A 198 -20.95 -32.72 -18.83
C GLY A 198 -22.07 -32.57 -19.86
N ASP A 199 -22.18 -33.46 -20.84
CA ASP A 199 -23.23 -33.47 -21.87
C ASP A 199 -24.51 -34.21 -21.45
N GLY A 200 -24.53 -34.79 -20.24
CA GLY A 200 -25.64 -35.56 -19.70
C GLY A 200 -25.78 -36.98 -20.27
N VAL A 201 -24.81 -37.44 -21.07
CA VAL A 201 -24.79 -38.77 -21.69
C VAL A 201 -23.47 -39.50 -21.41
N THR A 202 -22.35 -38.78 -21.41
CA THR A 202 -21.02 -39.31 -21.10
C THR A 202 -20.88 -39.58 -19.60
N ASP A 203 -20.30 -40.74 -19.24
CA ASP A 203 -19.95 -41.04 -17.86
C ASP A 203 -18.66 -40.31 -17.47
N ASP A 204 -18.81 -39.30 -16.61
CA ASP A 204 -17.69 -38.47 -16.14
C ASP A 204 -17.09 -39.00 -14.82
N ALA A 205 -17.47 -40.18 -14.31
CA ALA A 205 -17.09 -40.66 -12.98
C ALA A 205 -15.57 -40.74 -12.74
N ASP A 206 -14.78 -41.07 -13.76
CA ASP A 206 -13.31 -41.16 -13.66
C ASP A 206 -12.62 -39.78 -13.51
N ALA A 207 -13.34 -38.67 -13.78
CA ALA A 207 -12.82 -37.31 -13.71
C ALA A 207 -13.02 -36.63 -12.33
N PHE A 208 -13.70 -37.28 -11.37
CA PHE A 208 -14.00 -36.79 -10.02
C PHE A 208 -13.21 -37.54 -8.94
#